data_AF-A0A7D7LJB5-F1
#
_entry.id   AF-A0A7D7LJB5-F1
#
_cell.length_a   1.000
_cell.length_b   1.000
_cell.length_c   1.000
_cell.angle_alpha   90.00
_cell.angle_beta   90.00
_cell.angle_gamma   90.00
#
_symmetry.space_group_name_H-M   'P 1'
#
loop_
_entity.id
_entity.type
_entity.pdbx_description
1 polymer ?
#
loop_
_entity_poly.entity_id
_entity_poly.type
_entity_poly.pdbx_seq_one_letter_code
_entity_poly.pdbx_strand_id
1 'polypeptide(L)' 'MNSVKIISLDRRLIEDFIPIKEISVESAREKSIRKGHISTLHLWWARRPLVAARAAVFASLIAAPETP' A
#
# COMPACT_ATOMS: atom_id res chain seq x y z
N MET A 1 31.88 16.11 19.71
CA MET A 1 32.26 14.93 18.91
C MET A 1 31.09 13.96 18.95
N ASN A 2 30.53 13.66 17.77
CA ASN A 2 29.59 12.58 17.44
C ASN A 2 28.20 12.62 18.07
N SER A 3 27.36 13.50 17.50
CA SER A 3 25.91 13.31 17.48
C SER A 3 25.61 11.95 16.85
N VAL A 4 24.89 11.11 17.58
CA VAL A 4 24.44 9.79 17.18
C VAL A 4 23.43 9.94 16.04
N LYS A 5 23.91 10.13 14.80
CA LYS A 5 23.13 9.89 13.58
C LYS A 5 23.26 8.41 13.23
N ILE A 6 22.54 7.57 13.95
CA ILE A 6 22.13 6.25 13.43
C ILE A 6 20.70 6.45 12.90
N ILE A 7 20.56 7.19 11.82
CA ILE A 7 19.37 7.08 10.97
C ILE A 7 19.94 6.41 9.73
N SER A 8 19.73 5.10 9.65
CA SER A 8 20.20 4.25 8.57
C SER A 8 19.80 4.86 7.22
N LEU A 9 20.78 5.11 6.36
CA LEU A 9 20.66 5.70 5.01
C LEU A 9 19.79 4.90 4.01
N ASP A 10 18.97 3.95 4.47
CA ASP A 10 18.25 3.03 3.60
C ASP A 10 16.84 2.67 4.13
N ARG A 11 16.15 3.63 4.77
CA ARG A 11 14.75 3.45 5.17
C ARG A 11 13.84 3.38 3.93
N ARG A 12 12.85 2.49 3.95
CA ARG A 12 11.86 2.37 2.87
C ARG A 12 10.64 3.24 3.14
N LEU A 13 9.98 3.71 2.09
CA LEU A 13 8.80 4.57 2.18
C LEU A 13 7.70 3.93 3.05
N ILE A 14 7.53 2.61 2.98
CA ILE A 14 6.55 1.87 3.78
C ILE A 14 6.78 1.96 5.30
N GLU A 15 8.03 2.20 5.73
CA GLU A 15 8.40 2.34 7.15
C GLU A 15 8.15 3.75 7.67
N ASP A 16 8.06 4.73 6.76
CA ASP A 16 7.94 6.14 7.07
C ASP A 16 6.49 6.63 6.89
N PHE A 17 5.92 6.43 5.70
CA PHE A 17 4.58 6.90 5.37
C PHE A 17 3.89 6.02 4.32
N ILE A 18 2.63 5.65 4.61
CA ILE A 18 1.74 5.05 3.62
C ILE A 18 0.32 5.62 3.77
N PRO A 19 -0.31 6.15 2.70
CA PRO A 19 -1.63 6.78 2.78
C PRO A 19 -2.76 5.74 2.86
N ILE A 20 -2.96 5.17 4.05
CA ILE A 20 -3.89 4.05 4.28
C ILE A 20 -5.33 4.41 3.90
N LYS A 21 -5.76 5.65 4.18
CA LYS A 21 -7.14 6.10 3.96
C LYS A 21 -7.48 6.11 2.47
N GLU A 22 -6.63 6.73 1.67
CA GLU A 22 -6.74 6.86 0.23
C GLU A 22 -6.66 5.48 -0.44
N ILE A 23 -5.69 4.65 -0.02
CA ILE A 23 -5.56 3.26 -0.49
C ILE A 23 -6.83 2.45 -0.20
N SER A 24 -7.44 2.64 0.96
CA SER A 24 -8.67 1.92 1.35
C SER A 24 -9.87 2.36 0.51
N VAL A 25 -10.02 3.66 0.25
CA VAL A 25 -11.08 4.19 -0.63
C VAL A 25 -10.96 3.61 -2.04
N GLU A 26 -9.76 3.63 -2.61
CA GLU A 26 -9.54 3.09 -3.96
C GLU A 26 -9.64 1.56 -4.02
N SER A 27 -9.22 0.85 -2.97
CA SER A 27 -9.41 -0.61 -2.85
C SER A 27 -10.90 -0.99 -2.78
N ALA A 28 -11.71 -0.20 -2.07
CA ALA A 28 -13.16 -0.38 -2.02
C ALA A 28 -13.82 -0.07 -3.37
N ARG A 29 -13.35 0.97 -4.07
CA ARG A 29 -13.79 1.32 -5.41
C ARG A 29 -13.52 0.18 -6.41
N GLU A 30 -12.31 -0.39 -6.39
CA GLU A 30 -11.93 -1.56 -7.19
C GLU A 30 -12.86 -2.76 -6.95
N LYS A 31 -13.36 -2.90 -5.72
CA LYS A 31 -14.30 -3.96 -5.34
C LYS A 31 -15.68 -3.80 -5.99
N SER A 32 -16.12 -2.56 -6.21
CA SER A 32 -17.51 -2.22 -6.58
C SER A 32 -17.83 -2.31 -8.07
N ILE A 33 -16.83 -2.46 -8.95
CA ILE A 33 -17.01 -2.34 -10.42
C ILE A 33 -17.80 -3.51 -11.04
N ARG A 34 -17.75 -4.71 -10.46
CA ARG A 34 -18.36 -5.91 -11.03
C ARG A 34 -19.49 -6.40 -10.13
N LYS A 35 -20.73 -6.36 -10.63
CA LYS A 35 -21.94 -6.80 -9.91
C LYS A 35 -22.81 -7.66 -10.83
N GLY A 36 -23.44 -8.70 -10.28
CA GLY A 36 -24.61 -9.34 -10.91
C GLY A 36 -24.37 -10.58 -11.77
N HIS A 37 -23.14 -11.09 -11.89
CA HIS A 37 -22.89 -12.37 -12.57
C HIS A 37 -22.59 -13.49 -11.58
N ILE A 38 -23.20 -14.66 -11.76
CA ILE A 38 -22.94 -15.88 -10.94
C ILE A 38 -21.45 -16.24 -11.01
N SER A 39 -20.83 -16.04 -12.18
CA SER A 39 -19.39 -16.20 -12.39
C SER A 39 -18.53 -15.22 -11.56
N THR A 40 -19.10 -14.24 -10.85
CA THR A 40 -18.36 -13.32 -9.99
C THR A 40 -18.49 -13.61 -8.50
N LEU A 41 -19.28 -14.62 -8.09
CA LEU A 41 -19.41 -15.01 -6.68
C LEU A 41 -18.09 -15.51 -6.07
N HIS A 42 -17.31 -16.29 -6.83
CA HIS A 42 -16.03 -16.83 -6.36
C HIS A 42 -14.99 -15.75 -6.03
N LEU A 43 -15.14 -14.53 -6.57
CA LEU A 43 -14.26 -13.40 -6.26
C LEU A 43 -14.40 -12.97 -4.79
N TRP A 44 -15.57 -13.10 -4.17
CA TRP A 44 -15.78 -12.61 -2.80
C TRP A 44 -14.85 -13.28 -1.78
N TRP A 45 -14.57 -14.57 -1.92
CA TRP A 45 -13.64 -15.30 -1.04
C TRP A 45 -12.17 -15.24 -1.49
N ALA A 46 -11.87 -14.99 -2.76
CA ALA A 46 -10.51 -15.04 -3.30
C ALA A 46 -9.85 -13.67 -3.55
N ARG A 47 -10.58 -12.56 -3.36
CA ARG A 47 -10.09 -11.22 -3.72
C ARG A 47 -9.11 -10.64 -2.71
N ARG A 48 -7.85 -10.57 -3.11
CA ARG A 48 -6.87 -9.63 -2.54
C ARG A 48 -7.05 -8.26 -3.22
N PRO A 49 -7.16 -7.16 -2.47
CA PRO A 49 -7.23 -5.81 -3.03
C PRO A 49 -5.93 -5.49 -3.79
N LEU A 50 -6.01 -5.32 -5.11
CA LEU A 50 -4.84 -5.10 -5.96
C LEU A 50 -4.25 -3.72 -5.71
N VAL A 51 -5.09 -2.72 -5.42
CA VAL A 51 -4.65 -1.37 -5.04
C VAL A 51 -3.73 -1.42 -3.82
N ALA A 52 -4.16 -2.07 -2.74
CA ALA A 52 -3.35 -2.21 -1.53
C ALA A 52 -2.06 -3.00 -1.78
N ALA A 53 -2.13 -4.10 -2.53
CA ALA A 53 -0.94 -4.89 -2.87
C ALA A 53 0.09 -4.09 -3.67
N ARG A 54 -0.35 -3.32 -4.68
CA ARG A 54 0.51 -2.46 -5.49
C ARG A 54 1.13 -1.35 -4.65
N ALA A 55 0.35 -0.69 -3.82
CA ALA A 55 0.84 0.37 -2.94
C ALA A 55 1.89 -0.16 -1.95
N ALA A 56 1.65 -1.34 -1.35
CA ALA A 56 2.61 -1.99 -0.46
C ALA A 56 3.93 -2.32 -1.18
N VAL A 57 3.87 -2.98 -2.34
CA VAL A 57 5.08 -3.32 -3.13
C VAL A 57 5.86 -2.05 -3.52
N PHE A 58 5.17 -1.02 -4.00
CA PHE A 58 5.79 0.24 -4.37
C PHE A 58 6.49 0.90 -3.18
N ALA A 59 5.80 0.99 -2.04
CA ALA A 59 6.34 1.60 -0.82
C ALA A 59 7.51 0.79 -0.24
N SER A 60 7.57 -0.53 -0.46
CA SER A 60 8.71 -1.36 -0.06
C SER A 60 9.95 -1.18 -0.94
N LEU A 61 9.80 -0.68 -2.17
CA LEU A 61 10.91 -0.54 -3.12
C LEU A 61 11.53 0.87 -3.10
N ILE A 62 10.79 1.88 -2.64
CA ILE A 62 11.21 3.27 -2.70
C ILE A 62 11.85 3.71 -1.40
N ALA A 63 12.90 4.52 -1.50
CA ALA A 63 13.54 5.15 -0.35
C ALA A 63 12.61 6.19 0.29
N ALA A 64 12.59 6.22 1.62
CA ALA A 64 11.88 7.26 2.36
C ALA A 64 12.55 8.63 2.16
N PRO A 65 11.79 9.73 2.11
CA PRO A 65 12.36 11.07 2.05
C PRO A 65 13.15 11.39 3.34
N GLU A 66 14.24 12.13 3.23
CA GLU A 66 15.07 12.51 4.40
C GLU A 66 14.42 13.61 5.26
N THR A 67 13.47 14.35 4.69
CA THR A 67 12.74 15.43 5.35
C THR A 67 11.27 15.05 5.56
N PRO A 68 10.74 15.20 6.78
CA PRO A 68 9.32 14.98 7.09
C PRO A 68 8.40 16.07 6.52
#